data_AF-A0A354GY03-F1
#
_entry.id   AF-A0A354GY03-F1
#
_cell.length_a   1.000
_cell.length_b   1.000
_cell.length_c   1.000
_cell.angle_alpha   90.00
_cell.angle_beta   90.00
_cell.angle_gamma   90.00
#
_symmetry.space_group_name_H-M   'P 1'
#
loop_
_entity.id
_entity.type
_entity.pdbx_description
1 polymer ?
#
loop_
_entity_poly.entity_id
_entity_poly.type
_entity_poly.pdbx_seq_one_letter_code
_entity_poly.pdbx_strand_id
1 'polypeptide(L)'
;RDKPGGSPCQEARQEPSMRQLATLPNADAAQTLADHLETLQIETHVERLPDSCAVWVCDEDRLTQARKELADFTSNPADPRFAAARQAAATLRRRREREADAEDAAPSARPQPETAPRPGLWTYGLIAASVLVFIAHTGYLIYANGGIASPAAFKILFGQSPELDVSTSPVQQALSITPFLVGKVKGRLGHVWLVGLQEIRHGEVWRLVTPIFLHFGLVHLLFNMVVLWQFGSLIEARRGAWRYLALILLTAVVSNVAQFYLTITWEDGALSVHSEPAFGGMSGVIYGLFGYLWMKSRYSPALGLTLNPRVVVLLIAWLFVCMSGVIGPVANTAHVAGLFVGVVIGAAPHLWGLLRGKSTI
;
A
#
# COMPACT_ATOMS: atom_id res chain seq x y z
N ARG A 1 -36.92 -31.53 -8.35
CA ARG A 1 -35.56 -31.35 -8.91
C ARG A 1 -35.22 -29.91 -8.55
N ASP A 2 -34.72 -29.69 -7.33
CA ASP A 2 -34.46 -28.34 -6.85
C ASP A 2 -33.10 -28.31 -6.16
N LYS A 3 -32.16 -27.63 -6.80
CA LYS A 3 -30.92 -27.17 -6.18
C LYS A 3 -31.19 -25.77 -5.64
N PRO A 4 -30.87 -25.45 -4.38
CA PRO A 4 -30.63 -24.07 -3.97
C PRO A 4 -29.13 -23.75 -4.03
N GLY A 5 -28.86 -22.47 -4.27
CA GLY A 5 -27.60 -21.92 -4.77
C GLY A 5 -26.42 -22.00 -3.82
N GLY A 6 -25.24 -22.21 -4.40
CA GLY A 6 -23.96 -21.97 -3.75
C GLY A 6 -23.67 -20.46 -3.70
N SER A 7 -23.55 -19.92 -2.49
CA SER A 7 -22.95 -18.61 -2.23
C SER A 7 -21.43 -18.78 -2.07
N PRO A 8 -20.60 -17.93 -2.69
CA PRO A 8 -19.14 -17.98 -2.58
C PRO A 8 -18.71 -17.32 -1.27
N CYS A 9 -18.74 -18.08 -0.18
CA CYS A 9 -18.16 -17.68 1.10
C CYS A 9 -17.57 -18.91 1.80
N GLN A 10 -16.59 -19.54 1.16
CA GLN A 10 -15.76 -20.60 1.75
C GLN A 10 -14.31 -20.42 1.29
N GLU A 11 -13.74 -19.25 1.58
CA GLU A 11 -12.29 -19.09 1.58
C GLU A 11 -11.78 -19.24 3.01
N ALA A 12 -11.10 -20.37 3.25
CA ALA A 12 -10.03 -20.58 4.21
C ALA A 12 -10.26 -20.09 5.66
N ARG A 13 -11.14 -20.77 6.43
CA ARG A 13 -10.80 -21.05 7.83
C ARG A 13 -9.87 -22.26 7.81
N GLN A 14 -8.63 -22.10 8.26
CA GLN A 14 -7.79 -23.25 8.59
C GLN A 14 -8.61 -24.15 9.51
N GLU A 15 -8.86 -25.40 9.10
CA GLU A 15 -9.51 -26.36 10.01
C GLU A 15 -8.66 -26.43 11.29
N PRO A 16 -9.25 -26.22 12.48
CA PRO A 16 -8.50 -26.34 13.72
C PRO A 16 -7.87 -27.74 13.76
N SER A 17 -6.58 -27.81 14.08
CA SER A 17 -5.87 -29.09 14.17
C SER A 17 -6.47 -29.93 15.29
N MET A 18 -7.41 -30.80 14.94
CA MET A 18 -8.09 -31.65 15.92
C MET A 18 -7.24 -32.86 16.24
N ARG A 19 -7.01 -33.09 17.54
CA ARG A 19 -6.30 -34.27 18.06
C ARG A 19 -7.26 -35.14 18.86
N GLN A 20 -7.26 -36.43 18.57
CA GLN A 20 -8.07 -37.39 19.32
C GLN A 20 -7.53 -37.52 20.76
N LEU A 21 -8.39 -37.30 21.75
CA LEU A 21 -8.06 -37.40 23.16
C LEU A 21 -8.31 -38.82 23.68
N ALA A 22 -9.49 -39.37 23.42
CA ALA A 22 -9.90 -40.70 23.88
C ALA A 22 -11.04 -41.29 23.05
N THR A 23 -11.18 -42.61 23.13
CA THR A 23 -12.39 -43.33 22.71
C THR A 23 -13.01 -43.99 23.93
N LEU A 24 -14.25 -43.62 24.26
CA LEU A 24 -14.98 -44.10 25.42
C LEU A 24 -16.14 -45.01 25.00
N PRO A 25 -16.44 -46.08 25.76
CA PRO A 25 -17.47 -47.05 25.38
C PRO A 25 -18.90 -46.53 25.59
N ASN A 26 -19.08 -45.46 26.36
CA ASN A 26 -20.38 -44.91 26.72
C ASN A 26 -20.50 -43.45 26.28
N ALA A 27 -21.58 -43.12 25.57
CA ALA A 27 -21.91 -41.76 25.15
C ALA A 27 -22.08 -40.79 26.33
N ASP A 28 -22.62 -41.24 27.46
CA ASP A 28 -22.81 -40.38 28.65
C ASP A 28 -21.47 -40.05 29.31
N ALA A 29 -20.53 -40.99 29.32
CA ALA A 29 -19.17 -40.76 29.82
C ALA A 29 -18.39 -39.81 28.90
N ALA A 30 -18.51 -39.97 27.58
CA ALA A 30 -17.88 -39.07 26.61
C ALA A 30 -18.43 -37.65 26.71
N GLN A 31 -19.75 -37.50 26.86
CA GLN A 31 -20.37 -36.20 27.02
C GLN A 31 -19.99 -35.55 28.36
N THR A 32 -19.93 -36.30 29.44
CA THR A 32 -19.54 -35.79 30.76
C THR A 32 -18.10 -35.28 30.77
N LEU A 33 -17.18 -36.01 30.14
CA LEU A 33 -15.80 -35.57 29.98
C LEU A 33 -15.71 -34.30 29.12
N ALA A 34 -16.44 -34.25 28.00
CA ALA A 34 -16.47 -33.07 27.13
C ALA A 34 -17.02 -31.84 27.85
N ASP A 35 -18.11 -31.99 28.61
CA ASP A 35 -18.70 -30.91 29.41
C ASP A 35 -17.70 -30.38 30.45
N HIS A 36 -16.94 -31.27 31.11
CA HIS A 36 -15.89 -30.87 32.06
C HIS A 36 -14.74 -30.11 31.39
N LEU A 37 -14.24 -30.61 30.25
CA LEU A 37 -13.19 -29.94 29.49
C LEU A 37 -13.64 -28.55 29.03
N GLU A 38 -14.91 -28.38 28.67
CA GLU A 38 -15.47 -27.08 28.32
C GLU A 38 -15.50 -26.10 29.50
N THR A 39 -15.71 -26.56 30.74
CA THR A 39 -15.59 -25.70 31.93
C THR A 39 -14.17 -25.17 32.14
N LEU A 40 -13.16 -25.88 31.63
CA LEU A 40 -11.76 -25.47 31.63
C LEU A 40 -11.39 -24.64 30.39
N GLN A 41 -12.38 -24.23 29.59
CA GLN A 41 -12.22 -23.54 28.31
C GLN A 41 -11.43 -24.34 27.26
N ILE A 42 -11.43 -25.66 27.35
CA ILE A 42 -10.85 -26.54 26.34
C ILE A 42 -11.95 -26.90 25.35
N GLU A 43 -11.80 -26.50 24.09
CA GLU A 43 -12.78 -26.79 23.05
C GLU A 43 -12.67 -28.24 22.59
N THR A 44 -13.80 -28.94 22.59
CA THR A 44 -13.87 -30.37 22.30
C THR A 44 -15.00 -30.71 21.34
N HIS A 45 -14.79 -31.75 20.53
CA HIS A 45 -15.79 -32.33 19.65
C HIS A 45 -16.02 -33.81 20.00
N VAL A 46 -17.28 -34.20 20.21
CA VAL A 46 -17.64 -35.59 20.49
C VAL A 46 -18.22 -36.22 19.22
N GLU A 47 -17.56 -37.26 18.74
CA GLU A 47 -17.97 -38.02 17.56
C GLU A 47 -18.54 -39.38 17.99
N ARG A 48 -19.77 -39.69 17.54
CA ARG A 48 -20.41 -40.97 17.83
C ARG A 48 -19.97 -42.02 16.80
N LEU A 49 -19.36 -43.09 17.29
CA LEU A 49 -19.02 -44.29 16.52
C LEU A 49 -20.07 -45.39 16.78
N PRO A 50 -20.14 -46.46 15.97
CA PRO A 50 -21.16 -47.50 16.10
C PRO A 50 -21.23 -48.14 17.51
N ASP A 51 -20.08 -48.36 18.15
CA ASP A 51 -19.98 -49.04 19.46
C ASP A 51 -19.27 -48.20 20.54
N SER A 52 -18.90 -46.94 20.23
CA SER A 52 -18.13 -46.08 21.13
C SER A 52 -18.28 -44.59 20.77
N CYS A 53 -17.67 -43.70 21.54
CA CYS A 53 -17.63 -42.27 21.24
C CYS A 53 -16.18 -41.76 21.33
N ALA A 54 -15.73 -41.05 20.31
CA ALA A 54 -14.43 -40.39 20.31
C ALA A 54 -14.57 -38.94 20.79
N VAL A 55 -13.66 -38.51 21.66
CA VAL A 55 -13.54 -37.12 22.11
C VAL A 55 -12.29 -36.52 21.47
N TRP A 56 -12.47 -35.42 20.76
CA TRP A 56 -11.43 -34.68 20.05
C TRP A 56 -11.21 -33.33 20.73
N VAL A 57 -9.97 -32.84 20.75
CA VAL A 57 -9.58 -31.52 21.27
C VAL A 57 -9.06 -30.66 20.12
N CYS A 58 -9.53 -29.42 20.03
CA CYS A 58 -9.20 -28.50 18.93
C CYS A 58 -7.87 -27.75 19.10
N ASP A 59 -7.35 -27.66 20.33
CA ASP A 59 -6.14 -26.91 20.67
C ASP A 59 -5.02 -27.85 21.14
N GLU A 60 -3.93 -27.90 20.36
CA GLU A 60 -2.78 -28.77 20.62
C GLU A 60 -2.04 -28.37 21.91
N ASP A 61 -2.02 -27.09 22.26
CA ASP A 61 -1.35 -26.57 23.47
C ASP A 61 -2.08 -27.02 24.75
N ARG A 62 -3.37 -27.31 24.64
CA ARG A 62 -4.22 -27.77 25.76
C ARG A 62 -4.31 -29.29 25.87
N LEU A 63 -3.72 -30.03 24.94
CA LEU A 63 -3.82 -31.49 24.89
C LEU A 63 -3.21 -32.17 26.13
N THR A 64 -2.11 -31.62 26.67
CA THR A 64 -1.47 -32.15 27.88
C THR A 64 -2.37 -32.04 29.11
N GLN A 65 -3.07 -30.90 29.24
CA GLN A 65 -4.04 -30.67 30.31
C GLN A 65 -5.25 -31.60 30.13
N ALA A 66 -5.79 -31.71 28.91
CA ALA A 66 -6.92 -32.58 28.61
C ALA A 66 -6.62 -34.06 28.90
N ARG A 67 -5.39 -34.53 28.62
CA ARG A 67 -4.94 -35.90 28.96
C ARG A 67 -4.91 -36.15 30.46
N LYS A 68 -4.51 -35.15 31.25
CA LYS A 68 -4.52 -35.24 32.72
C LYS A 68 -5.95 -35.38 33.25
N GLU A 69 -6.88 -34.55 32.76
CA GLU A 69 -8.29 -34.61 33.16
C GLU A 69 -8.97 -35.91 32.71
N LEU A 70 -8.58 -36.46 31.55
CA LEU A 70 -9.02 -37.79 31.12
C LEU A 70 -8.55 -38.90 32.08
N ALA A 71 -7.30 -38.84 32.53
CA ALA A 71 -6.76 -39.83 33.48
C ALA A 71 -7.50 -39.77 34.82
N ASP A 72 -7.72 -38.55 35.31
CA ASP A 72 -8.53 -38.27 36.50
C ASP A 72 -9.96 -38.82 36.37
N PHE A 73 -10.63 -38.53 35.25
CA PHE A 73 -11.98 -39.02 34.94
C PHE A 73 -12.03 -40.54 34.88
N THR A 74 -11.04 -41.19 34.27
CA THR A 74 -10.97 -42.66 34.18
C THR A 74 -10.74 -43.30 35.55
N SER A 75 -9.99 -42.64 36.43
CA SER A 75 -9.70 -43.13 37.79
C SER A 75 -10.89 -42.99 38.75
N ASN A 76 -11.68 -41.92 38.63
CA ASN A 76 -12.86 -41.67 39.45
C ASN A 76 -13.96 -40.94 38.65
N PRO A 77 -14.76 -41.66 37.84
CA PRO A 77 -15.81 -41.05 37.02
C PRO A 77 -16.95 -40.44 37.86
N ALA A 78 -17.12 -40.87 39.11
CA ALA A 78 -18.18 -40.43 40.01
C ALA A 78 -17.79 -39.19 40.85
N ASP A 79 -16.65 -38.57 40.56
CA ASP A 79 -16.23 -37.35 41.23
C ASP A 79 -17.28 -36.23 41.04
N PRO A 80 -17.72 -35.56 42.12
CA PRO A 80 -18.70 -34.48 42.06
C PRO A 80 -18.37 -33.38 41.05
N ARG A 81 -17.09 -33.15 40.72
CA ARG A 81 -16.69 -32.15 39.71
C ARG A 81 -17.26 -32.44 38.32
N PHE A 82 -17.28 -33.71 37.92
CA PHE A 82 -17.79 -34.13 36.61
C PHE A 82 -19.32 -34.09 36.56
N ALA A 83 -19.98 -34.41 37.67
CA ALA A 83 -21.44 -34.28 37.78
C ALA A 83 -21.89 -32.79 37.71
N ALA A 84 -21.13 -31.89 38.33
CA ALA A 84 -21.39 -30.45 38.29
C ALA A 84 -21.08 -29.82 36.92
N ALA A 85 -20.11 -30.37 36.19
CA ALA A 85 -19.66 -29.86 34.90
C ALA A 85 -20.78 -29.79 33.85
N ARG A 86 -21.72 -30.76 33.83
CA ARG A 86 -22.83 -30.78 32.87
C ARG A 86 -23.73 -29.54 32.96
N GLN A 87 -24.03 -29.07 34.17
CA GLN A 87 -24.83 -27.86 34.38
C GLN A 87 -24.02 -26.58 34.12
N ALA A 88 -22.74 -26.58 34.51
CA ALA A 88 -21.84 -25.46 34.28
C ALA A 88 -21.58 -25.23 32.78
N ALA A 89 -21.30 -26.28 32.01
CA ALA A 89 -21.10 -26.24 30.56
C ALA A 89 -22.35 -25.74 29.82
N ALA A 90 -23.54 -26.23 30.19
CA ALA A 90 -24.79 -25.75 29.61
C ALA A 90 -25.02 -24.25 29.84
N THR A 91 -24.58 -23.71 30.99
CA THR A 91 -24.68 -22.29 31.30
C THR A 91 -23.68 -21.47 30.49
N LEU A 92 -22.46 -21.98 30.31
CA LEU A 92 -21.42 -21.37 29.46
C LEU A 92 -21.82 -21.34 27.98
N ARG A 93 -22.41 -22.42 27.45
CA ARG A 93 -22.93 -22.47 26.07
C ARG A 93 -24.00 -21.41 25.83
N ARG A 94 -25.02 -21.34 26.70
CA ARG A 94 -26.08 -20.33 26.61
C ARG A 94 -25.56 -18.90 26.72
N ARG A 95 -24.50 -18.69 27.52
CA ARG A 95 -23.85 -17.39 27.62
C ARG A 95 -23.10 -17.04 26.33
N ARG A 96 -22.33 -17.98 25.76
CA ARG A 96 -21.64 -17.80 24.48
C ARG A 96 -22.61 -17.57 23.32
N GLU A 97 -23.70 -18.32 23.26
CA GLU A 97 -24.77 -18.11 22.26
C GLU A 97 -25.37 -16.72 22.40
N ARG A 98 -25.71 -16.28 23.62
CA ARG A 98 -26.21 -14.91 23.85
C ARG A 98 -25.19 -13.83 23.53
N GLU A 99 -23.90 -14.07 23.79
CA GLU A 99 -22.81 -13.15 23.46
C GLU A 99 -22.61 -13.08 21.94
N ALA A 100 -22.66 -14.21 21.23
CA ALA A 100 -22.59 -14.27 19.77
C ALA A 100 -23.82 -13.63 19.10
N ASP A 101 -25.03 -13.94 19.59
CA ASP A 101 -26.28 -13.32 19.14
C ASP A 101 -26.29 -11.82 19.44
N ALA A 102 -25.72 -11.38 20.57
CA ALA A 102 -25.58 -9.97 20.91
C ALA A 102 -24.49 -9.27 20.08
N GLU A 103 -23.47 -9.98 19.61
CA GLU A 103 -22.44 -9.47 18.70
C GLU A 103 -22.98 -9.33 17.27
N ASP A 104 -23.79 -10.28 16.81
CA ASP A 104 -24.49 -10.23 15.51
C ASP A 104 -25.68 -9.26 15.52
N ALA A 105 -26.39 -9.11 16.65
CA ALA A 105 -27.51 -8.19 16.82
C ALA A 105 -27.10 -6.80 17.32
N ALA A 106 -25.86 -6.64 17.81
CA ALA A 106 -25.29 -5.32 17.99
C ALA A 106 -25.36 -4.65 16.63
N PRO A 107 -25.95 -3.45 16.52
CA PRO A 107 -25.88 -2.71 15.28
C PRO A 107 -24.40 -2.58 14.96
N SER A 108 -23.92 -3.34 13.96
CA SER A 108 -22.62 -3.06 13.37
C SER A 108 -22.67 -1.56 13.12
N ALA A 109 -21.84 -0.81 13.83
CA ALA A 109 -21.65 0.57 13.50
C ALA A 109 -21.16 0.47 12.06
N ARG A 110 -22.07 0.66 11.09
CA ARG A 110 -21.70 0.86 9.70
C ARG A 110 -20.54 1.82 9.82
N PRO A 111 -19.32 1.47 9.40
CA PRO A 111 -18.20 2.37 9.54
C PRO A 111 -18.71 3.67 8.97
N GLN A 112 -18.85 4.69 9.83
CA GLN A 112 -19.27 5.98 9.35
C GLN A 112 -18.30 6.25 8.21
N PRO A 113 -18.77 6.58 7.00
CA PRO A 113 -17.86 6.88 5.92
C PRO A 113 -16.99 7.99 6.47
N GLU A 114 -15.75 7.66 6.90
CA GLU A 114 -14.78 8.65 7.34
C GLU A 114 -14.67 9.53 6.11
N THR A 115 -15.30 10.71 6.18
CA THR A 115 -15.31 11.64 5.07
C THR A 115 -13.85 11.84 4.72
N ALA A 116 -13.47 11.51 3.49
CA ALA A 116 -12.07 11.56 3.07
C ALA A 116 -11.47 12.90 3.54
N PRO A 117 -10.32 12.87 4.25
CA PRO A 117 -9.79 14.07 4.84
C PRO A 117 -9.63 15.14 3.77
N ARG A 118 -10.16 16.34 4.03
CA ARG A 118 -10.03 17.47 3.10
C ARG A 118 -8.55 17.80 2.93
N PRO A 119 -8.10 18.20 1.72
CA PRO A 119 -6.70 18.55 1.52
C PRO A 119 -6.32 19.73 2.39
N GLY A 120 -5.16 19.61 3.01
CA GLY A 120 -4.58 20.72 3.73
C GLY A 120 -3.99 21.76 2.77
N LEU A 121 -3.55 22.87 3.37
CA LEU A 121 -2.98 24.02 2.66
C LEU A 121 -1.83 23.61 1.72
N TRP A 122 -0.98 22.68 2.16
CA TRP A 122 0.22 22.33 1.41
C TRP A 122 -0.08 21.42 0.22
N THR A 123 -1.02 20.48 0.36
CA THR A 123 -1.49 19.69 -0.77
C THR A 123 -2.09 20.59 -1.86
N TYR A 124 -2.97 21.54 -1.49
CA TYR A 124 -3.48 22.51 -2.46
C TYR A 124 -2.39 23.40 -3.05
N GLY A 125 -1.44 23.87 -2.23
CA GLY A 125 -0.33 24.70 -2.70
C GLY A 125 0.54 23.99 -3.74
N LEU A 126 0.84 22.71 -3.54
CA LEU A 126 1.61 21.88 -4.49
C LEU A 126 0.84 21.62 -5.78
N ILE A 127 -0.48 21.40 -5.69
CA ILE A 127 -1.35 21.27 -6.87
C ILE A 127 -1.34 22.58 -7.66
N ALA A 128 -1.59 23.71 -6.99
CA ALA A 128 -1.61 25.02 -7.62
C ALA A 128 -0.26 25.35 -8.28
N ALA A 129 0.85 25.10 -7.60
CA ALA A 129 2.19 25.30 -8.16
C ALA A 129 2.42 24.44 -9.41
N SER A 130 2.04 23.16 -9.38
CA SER A 130 2.16 22.25 -10.54
C SER A 130 1.32 22.72 -11.73
N VAL A 131 0.09 23.18 -11.48
CA VAL A 131 -0.80 23.73 -12.52
C VAL A 131 -0.23 25.03 -13.11
N LEU A 132 0.28 25.94 -12.27
CA LEU A 132 0.88 27.19 -12.74
C LEU A 132 2.14 26.94 -13.60
N VAL A 133 3.01 26.04 -13.16
CA VAL A 133 4.20 25.63 -13.93
C VAL A 133 3.78 24.97 -15.24
N PHE A 134 2.76 24.11 -15.22
CA PHE A 134 2.23 23.51 -16.44
C PHE A 134 1.68 24.53 -17.42
N ILE A 135 0.89 25.51 -16.96
CA ILE A 135 0.35 26.59 -17.80
C ILE A 135 1.49 27.41 -18.42
N ALA A 136 2.50 27.78 -17.61
CA ALA A 136 3.63 28.58 -18.08
C ALA A 136 4.47 27.81 -19.12
N HIS A 137 4.82 26.56 -18.82
CA HIS A 137 5.60 25.70 -19.70
C HIS A 137 4.86 25.39 -21.00
N THR A 138 3.64 24.86 -20.89
CA THR A 138 2.82 24.45 -22.04
C THR A 138 2.38 25.64 -22.87
N GLY A 139 2.02 26.76 -22.22
CA GLY A 139 1.67 28.00 -22.90
C GLY A 139 2.83 28.56 -23.73
N TYR A 140 4.05 28.50 -23.20
CA TYR A 140 5.25 28.87 -23.97
C TYR A 140 5.44 27.95 -25.19
N LEU A 141 5.32 26.63 -25.01
CA LEU A 141 5.46 25.69 -26.12
C LEU A 141 4.40 25.93 -27.21
N ILE A 142 3.14 26.15 -26.83
CA ILE A 142 2.06 26.46 -27.78
C ILE A 142 2.35 27.77 -28.51
N TYR A 143 2.75 28.82 -27.80
CA TYR A 143 3.12 30.11 -28.40
C TYR A 143 4.26 29.96 -29.42
N ALA A 144 5.33 29.26 -29.04
CA ALA A 144 6.50 29.03 -29.90
C ALA A 144 6.20 28.15 -31.14
N ASN A 145 5.11 27.37 -31.11
CA ASN A 145 4.71 26.46 -32.19
C ASN A 145 3.51 26.97 -33.01
N GLY A 146 3.34 28.29 -33.14
CA GLY A 146 2.31 28.89 -33.99
C GLY A 146 0.97 29.13 -33.29
N GLY A 147 0.94 29.09 -31.95
CA GLY A 147 -0.21 29.45 -31.14
C GLY A 147 -1.28 28.36 -31.01
N ILE A 148 -2.36 28.67 -30.29
CA ILE A 148 -3.41 27.71 -29.89
C ILE A 148 -4.20 27.13 -31.07
N ALA A 149 -4.26 27.83 -32.20
CA ALA A 149 -4.94 27.37 -33.41
C ALA A 149 -4.08 26.42 -34.27
N SER A 150 -2.80 26.22 -33.91
CA SER A 150 -1.91 25.34 -34.66
C SER A 150 -2.25 23.86 -34.43
N PRO A 151 -2.00 22.98 -35.41
CA PRO A 151 -2.08 21.53 -35.20
C PRO A 151 -1.12 21.02 -34.11
N ALA A 152 -0.04 21.77 -33.83
CA ALA A 152 0.93 21.46 -32.79
C ALA A 152 0.35 21.62 -31.38
N ALA A 153 -0.56 22.56 -31.16
CA ALA A 153 -1.16 22.81 -29.84
C ALA A 153 -1.87 21.58 -29.28
N PHE A 154 -2.64 20.87 -30.13
CA PHE A 154 -3.29 19.62 -29.73
C PHE A 154 -2.26 18.56 -29.30
N LYS A 155 -1.21 18.35 -30.10
CA LYS A 155 -0.15 17.37 -29.78
C LYS A 155 0.49 17.69 -28.43
N ILE A 156 0.89 18.95 -28.22
CA ILE A 156 1.55 19.42 -26.99
C ILE A 156 0.65 19.17 -25.76
N LEU A 157 -0.64 19.50 -25.85
CA LEU A 157 -1.61 19.27 -24.76
C LEU A 157 -1.77 17.80 -24.40
N PHE A 158 -1.54 16.88 -25.33
CA PHE A 158 -1.60 15.43 -25.11
C PHE A 158 -0.22 14.78 -24.97
N GLY A 159 0.83 15.57 -24.69
CA GLY A 159 2.16 15.04 -24.42
C GLY A 159 2.88 14.49 -25.65
N GLN A 160 2.41 14.81 -26.85
CA GLN A 160 3.04 14.49 -28.12
C GLN A 160 3.75 15.72 -28.67
N SER A 161 4.99 15.61 -29.10
CA SER A 161 5.72 16.74 -29.65
C SER A 161 5.88 16.66 -31.17
N PRO A 162 5.60 17.76 -31.91
CA PRO A 162 6.18 17.97 -33.23
C PRO A 162 7.69 18.24 -33.14
N GLU A 163 8.38 18.26 -34.29
CA GLU A 163 9.83 18.33 -34.52
C GLU A 163 10.65 19.43 -33.79
N LEU A 164 10.02 20.29 -32.97
CA LEU A 164 10.67 21.22 -32.06
C LEU A 164 10.91 20.56 -30.72
N ASP A 165 12.18 20.57 -30.30
CA ASP A 165 12.68 19.91 -29.10
C ASP A 165 11.95 20.40 -27.84
N VAL A 166 11.08 19.57 -27.29
CA VAL A 166 10.20 19.85 -26.14
C VAL A 166 10.97 20.19 -24.87
N SER A 167 12.27 19.93 -24.88
CA SER A 167 13.18 20.23 -23.79
C SER A 167 13.52 21.73 -23.67
N THR A 168 13.13 22.57 -24.64
CA THR A 168 13.56 23.97 -24.73
C THR A 168 12.48 24.98 -24.37
N SER A 169 12.00 24.98 -23.13
CA SER A 169 11.29 26.15 -22.57
C SER A 169 12.11 26.82 -21.46
N PRO A 170 12.06 28.16 -21.31
CA PRO A 170 12.71 28.84 -20.20
C PRO A 170 12.26 28.29 -18.83
N VAL A 171 11.01 27.85 -18.72
CA VAL A 171 10.45 27.25 -17.50
C VAL A 171 11.14 25.92 -17.18
N GLN A 172 11.25 25.02 -18.15
CA GLN A 172 11.94 23.75 -17.98
C GLN A 172 13.43 23.97 -17.69
N GLN A 173 14.09 24.87 -18.42
CA GLN A 173 15.47 25.21 -18.18
C GLN A 173 15.72 25.80 -16.78
N ALA A 174 14.75 26.51 -16.19
CA ALA A 174 14.87 27.05 -14.84
C ALA A 174 14.67 26.00 -13.73
N LEU A 175 13.94 24.92 -14.03
CA LEU A 175 13.49 23.95 -13.02
C LEU A 175 14.18 22.58 -13.10
N SER A 176 14.81 22.21 -14.22
CA SER A 176 15.52 20.92 -14.42
C SER A 176 16.91 20.87 -13.76
N ILE A 177 17.49 19.67 -13.60
CA ILE A 177 18.80 19.47 -12.91
C ILE A 177 20.00 20.07 -13.66
N THR A 178 19.96 20.18 -14.99
CA THR A 178 21.02 20.80 -15.79
C THR A 178 20.44 21.77 -16.84
N PRO A 179 21.23 22.78 -17.27
CA PRO A 179 20.88 23.70 -18.32
C PRO A 179 21.11 23.00 -19.65
N PHE A 180 20.10 23.11 -20.51
CA PHE A 180 20.17 22.71 -21.89
C PHE A 180 21.13 23.66 -22.61
N LEU A 181 22.21 23.13 -23.21
CA LEU A 181 23.06 23.88 -24.13
C LEU A 181 22.64 23.51 -25.55
N VAL A 182 21.99 24.45 -26.26
CA VAL A 182 21.68 24.29 -27.68
C VAL A 182 22.96 24.48 -28.48
N GLY A 183 23.55 23.38 -28.95
CA GLY A 183 24.74 23.38 -29.79
C GLY A 183 24.40 23.05 -31.25
N LYS A 184 25.10 23.65 -32.22
CA LYS A 184 25.10 23.14 -33.60
C LYS A 184 25.99 21.89 -33.67
N VAL A 185 25.40 20.71 -33.71
CA VAL A 185 26.11 19.49 -34.09
C VAL A 185 25.92 19.31 -35.59
N LYS A 186 27.00 19.43 -36.39
CA LYS A 186 27.05 19.31 -37.86
C LYS A 186 25.68 19.08 -38.54
N GLY A 187 24.97 20.17 -38.83
CA GLY A 187 23.72 20.15 -39.62
C GLY A 187 22.41 19.92 -38.87
N ARG A 188 22.41 19.63 -37.56
CA ARG A 188 21.22 19.66 -36.68
C ARG A 188 21.45 20.61 -35.49
N LEU A 189 20.42 21.35 -35.11
CA LEU A 189 20.33 21.91 -33.76
C LEU A 189 20.18 20.71 -32.81
N GLY A 190 21.12 20.53 -31.88
CA GLY A 190 21.12 19.42 -30.94
C GLY A 190 21.47 19.89 -29.53
N HIS A 191 21.05 19.13 -28.54
CA HIS A 191 21.36 19.41 -27.13
C HIS A 191 22.70 18.80 -26.75
N VAL A 192 23.57 19.61 -26.15
CA VAL A 192 24.79 19.14 -25.51
C VAL A 192 24.60 19.21 -24.00
N TRP A 193 24.67 18.06 -23.36
CA TRP A 193 24.51 17.92 -21.91
C TRP A 193 25.89 17.95 -21.26
N LEU A 194 26.05 18.79 -20.23
CA LEU A 194 27.17 18.64 -19.31
C LEU A 194 26.78 17.62 -18.25
N VAL A 195 27.45 16.47 -18.26
CA VAL A 195 27.25 15.43 -17.24
C VAL A 195 27.78 15.95 -15.90
N GLY A 196 26.88 16.21 -14.96
CA GLY A 196 27.22 16.68 -13.61
C GLY A 196 26.14 17.56 -12.97
N LEU A 197 26.33 17.92 -11.70
CA LEU A 197 25.47 18.82 -10.95
C LEU A 197 26.12 20.21 -10.82
N GLN A 198 26.59 20.78 -11.93
CA GLN A 198 27.40 22.01 -11.90
C GLN A 198 26.61 23.21 -11.39
N GLU A 199 25.33 23.28 -11.70
CA GLU A 199 24.41 24.35 -11.33
C GLU A 199 24.14 24.32 -9.84
N ILE A 200 23.95 23.12 -9.30
CA ILE A 200 23.81 22.88 -7.87
C ILE A 200 25.11 23.27 -7.15
N ARG A 201 26.29 23.01 -7.75
CA ARG A 201 27.58 23.51 -7.23
C ARG A 201 27.69 25.04 -7.29
N HIS A 202 27.00 25.69 -8.23
CA HIS A 202 26.90 27.15 -8.33
C HIS A 202 25.76 27.77 -7.50
N GLY A 203 25.08 26.98 -6.66
CA GLY A 203 24.05 27.47 -5.74
C GLY A 203 22.60 27.28 -6.20
N GLU A 204 22.37 26.69 -7.38
CA GLU A 204 21.03 26.42 -7.91
C GLU A 204 20.38 25.16 -7.29
N VAL A 205 20.41 25.07 -5.96
CA VAL A 205 19.99 23.87 -5.19
C VAL A 205 18.52 23.52 -5.33
N TRP A 206 17.66 24.48 -5.73
CA TRP A 206 16.24 24.23 -5.97
C TRP A 206 16.01 23.19 -7.06
N ARG A 207 16.95 23.05 -8.01
CA ARG A 207 16.90 22.09 -9.12
C ARG A 207 16.87 20.63 -8.67
N LEU A 208 17.27 20.34 -7.43
CA LEU A 208 17.10 19.01 -6.84
C LEU A 208 15.63 18.67 -6.59
N VAL A 209 14.76 19.67 -6.46
CA VAL A 209 13.36 19.54 -6.05
C VAL A 209 12.41 19.94 -7.17
N THR A 210 12.66 21.07 -7.84
CA THR A 210 11.74 21.68 -8.79
C THR A 210 11.31 20.85 -10.00
N PRO A 211 12.04 19.80 -10.46
CA PRO A 211 11.53 18.93 -11.53
C PRO A 211 10.17 18.29 -11.22
N ILE A 212 9.78 18.16 -9.94
CA ILE A 212 8.47 17.60 -9.56
C ILE A 212 7.27 18.42 -10.04
N PHE A 213 7.47 19.69 -10.41
CA PHE A 213 6.41 20.57 -10.89
C PHE A 213 6.24 20.55 -12.41
N LEU A 214 7.23 20.05 -13.16
CA LEU A 214 7.18 19.97 -14.62
C LEU A 214 6.26 18.82 -15.05
N HIS A 215 5.27 19.09 -15.90
CA HIS A 215 4.35 18.06 -16.42
C HIS A 215 4.23 18.20 -17.93
N PHE A 216 4.22 17.06 -18.63
CA PHE A 216 4.17 16.99 -20.09
C PHE A 216 2.85 16.37 -20.52
N GLY A 217 1.91 17.22 -20.94
CA GLY A 217 0.54 16.82 -21.30
C GLY A 217 -0.46 16.87 -20.14
N LEU A 218 -1.72 17.12 -20.50
CA LEU A 218 -2.83 17.34 -19.59
C LEU A 218 -3.20 16.09 -18.78
N VAL A 219 -3.16 14.91 -19.43
CA VAL A 219 -3.48 13.63 -18.77
C VAL A 219 -2.46 13.31 -17.69
N HIS A 220 -1.17 13.54 -17.96
CA HIS A 220 -0.09 13.34 -16.98
C HIS A 220 -0.25 14.28 -15.78
N LEU A 221 -0.53 15.57 -16.01
CA LEU A 221 -0.83 16.51 -14.94
C LEU A 221 -2.04 16.06 -14.13
N LEU A 222 -3.18 15.80 -14.79
CA LEU A 222 -4.44 15.48 -14.13
C LEU A 222 -4.29 14.24 -13.23
N PHE A 223 -3.70 13.17 -13.76
CA PHE A 223 -3.47 11.94 -12.99
C PHE A 223 -2.62 12.21 -11.75
N ASN A 224 -1.49 12.93 -11.91
CA ASN A 224 -0.64 13.26 -10.76
C ASN A 224 -1.38 14.11 -9.72
N MET A 225 -2.16 15.10 -10.15
CA MET A 225 -2.87 15.98 -9.22
C MET A 225 -3.99 15.25 -8.47
N VAL A 226 -4.70 14.33 -9.12
CA VAL A 226 -5.73 13.49 -8.47
C VAL A 226 -5.09 12.57 -7.42
N VAL A 227 -3.99 11.91 -7.75
CA VAL A 227 -3.32 11.00 -6.81
C VAL A 227 -2.65 11.77 -5.68
N LEU A 228 -2.00 12.91 -5.98
CA LEU A 228 -1.45 13.81 -4.97
C LEU A 228 -2.54 14.33 -4.03
N TRP A 229 -3.69 14.73 -4.58
CA TRP A 229 -4.85 15.14 -3.78
C TRP A 229 -5.26 14.01 -2.84
N GLN A 230 -5.37 12.77 -3.31
CA GLN A 230 -5.81 11.66 -2.47
C GLN A 230 -4.79 11.30 -1.37
N PHE A 231 -3.51 11.11 -1.73
CA PHE A 231 -2.48 10.68 -0.79
C PHE A 231 -1.95 11.82 0.08
N GLY A 232 -1.72 12.98 -0.52
CA GLY A 232 -1.27 14.19 0.16
C GLY A 232 -2.25 14.61 1.25
N SER A 233 -3.55 14.67 0.95
CA SER A 233 -4.57 15.05 1.94
C SER A 233 -4.60 14.11 3.14
N LEU A 234 -4.51 12.79 2.89
CA LEU A 234 -4.51 11.79 3.95
C LEU A 234 -3.27 11.91 4.85
N ILE A 235 -2.09 12.05 4.25
CA ILE A 235 -0.84 12.16 5.02
C ILE A 235 -0.78 13.50 5.76
N GLU A 236 -1.11 14.61 5.11
CA GLU A 236 -1.09 15.95 5.70
C GLU A 236 -2.04 16.03 6.91
N ALA A 237 -3.27 15.54 6.77
CA ALA A 237 -4.26 15.55 7.84
C ALA A 237 -3.87 14.67 9.04
N ARG A 238 -3.31 13.47 8.79
CA ARG A 238 -3.00 12.50 9.86
C ARG A 238 -1.61 12.65 10.46
N ARG A 239 -0.64 13.23 9.75
CA ARG A 239 0.77 13.32 10.19
C ARG A 239 1.25 14.75 10.42
N GLY A 240 0.47 15.73 9.98
CA GLY A 240 0.78 17.15 10.04
C GLY A 240 1.70 17.60 8.89
N ALA A 241 1.63 18.89 8.61
CA ALA A 241 2.32 19.54 7.49
C ALA A 241 3.82 19.25 7.44
N TRP A 242 4.54 19.36 8.56
CA TRP A 242 6.01 19.26 8.54
C TRP A 242 6.51 17.87 8.14
N ARG A 243 5.86 16.80 8.61
CA ARG A 243 6.23 15.42 8.24
C ARG A 243 5.89 15.14 6.78
N TYR A 244 4.77 15.67 6.31
CA TYR A 244 4.35 15.57 4.92
C TYR A 244 5.35 16.28 3.98
N LEU A 245 5.69 17.54 4.28
CA LEU A 245 6.65 18.32 3.49
C LEU A 245 8.06 17.72 3.52
N ALA A 246 8.52 17.21 4.67
CA ALA A 246 9.81 16.53 4.76
C ALA A 246 9.84 15.25 3.91
N LEU A 247 8.75 14.47 3.90
CA LEU A 247 8.61 13.30 3.04
C LEU A 247 8.64 13.68 1.56
N ILE A 248 7.91 14.74 1.16
CA ILE A 248 7.95 15.24 -0.22
C ILE A 248 9.36 15.68 -0.60
N LEU A 249 10.00 16.49 0.23
CA LEU A 249 11.33 17.03 -0.05
C LEU A 249 12.36 15.91 -0.23
N LEU A 250 12.40 14.95 0.69
CA LEU A 250 13.32 13.83 0.62
C LEU A 250 13.05 12.95 -0.61
N THR A 251 11.77 12.63 -0.86
CA THR A 251 11.40 11.81 -2.00
C THR A 251 11.74 12.51 -3.32
N ALA A 252 11.45 13.82 -3.44
CA ALA A 252 11.76 14.62 -4.62
C ALA A 252 13.26 14.62 -4.92
N VAL A 253 14.10 14.91 -3.92
CA VAL A 253 15.56 14.93 -4.09
C VAL A 253 16.06 13.56 -4.54
N VAL A 254 15.68 12.49 -3.83
CA VAL A 254 16.18 11.14 -4.14
C VAL A 254 15.68 10.66 -5.50
N SER A 255 14.40 10.86 -5.82
CA SER A 255 13.84 10.41 -7.11
C SER A 255 14.41 11.19 -8.28
N ASN A 256 14.61 12.51 -8.14
CA ASN A 256 15.15 13.34 -9.22
C ASN A 256 16.62 13.05 -9.46
N VAL A 257 17.42 12.90 -8.40
CA VAL A 257 18.84 12.55 -8.51
C VAL A 257 19.01 11.14 -9.09
N ALA A 258 18.19 10.18 -8.65
CA ALA A 258 18.21 8.82 -9.19
C ALA A 258 17.85 8.82 -10.67
N GLN A 259 16.78 9.50 -11.07
CA GLN A 259 16.41 9.61 -12.49
C GLN A 259 17.50 10.28 -13.32
N PHE A 260 18.07 11.38 -12.84
CA PHE A 260 19.11 12.10 -13.59
C PHE A 260 20.34 11.24 -13.86
N TYR A 261 20.81 10.46 -12.88
CA TYR A 261 22.03 9.66 -13.05
C TYR A 261 21.79 8.26 -13.62
N LEU A 262 20.62 7.68 -13.37
CA LEU A 262 20.32 6.27 -13.63
C LEU A 262 19.05 6.15 -14.47
N THR A 263 18.98 6.84 -15.61
CA THR A 263 17.91 6.58 -16.57
C THR A 263 18.14 5.23 -17.22
N ILE A 264 17.19 4.32 -17.01
CA ILE A 264 17.22 2.95 -17.54
C ILE A 264 16.17 2.86 -18.63
N THR A 265 16.58 2.63 -19.88
CA THR A 265 15.68 2.43 -21.02
C THR A 265 15.97 1.11 -21.71
N TRP A 266 14.95 0.60 -22.43
CA TRP A 266 15.11 -0.50 -23.37
C TRP A 266 15.15 0.09 -24.78
N GLU A 267 16.32 0.12 -25.38
CA GLU A 267 16.57 0.67 -26.72
C GLU A 267 17.30 -0.37 -27.57
N ASP A 268 16.83 -0.57 -28.80
CA ASP A 268 17.43 -1.49 -29.79
C ASP A 268 17.68 -2.93 -29.29
N GLY A 269 16.80 -3.42 -28.41
CA GLY A 269 16.90 -4.77 -27.84
C GLY A 269 17.92 -4.92 -26.71
N ALA A 270 18.47 -3.81 -26.21
CA ALA A 270 19.43 -3.78 -25.10
C ALA A 270 18.97 -2.84 -23.98
N LEU A 271 19.42 -3.15 -22.76
CA LEU A 271 19.28 -2.26 -21.61
C LEU A 271 20.31 -1.13 -21.73
N SER A 272 19.85 0.11 -21.80
CA SER A 272 20.70 1.29 -21.78
C SER A 272 20.63 1.97 -20.41
N VAL A 273 21.77 2.45 -19.91
CA VAL A 273 21.86 3.28 -18.70
C VAL A 273 22.57 4.57 -19.06
N HIS A 274 21.88 5.69 -18.94
CA HIS A 274 22.40 7.00 -19.30
C HIS A 274 21.90 8.07 -18.32
N SER A 275 22.48 9.27 -18.41
CA SER A 275 21.97 10.43 -17.69
C SER A 275 20.99 11.19 -18.58
N GLU A 276 19.80 11.50 -18.05
CA GLU A 276 18.75 12.22 -18.77
C GLU A 276 18.23 13.36 -17.89
N PRO A 277 18.43 14.64 -18.26
CA PRO A 277 17.86 15.77 -17.57
C PRO A 277 16.48 16.18 -18.06
N ALA A 278 16.01 15.67 -19.21
CA ALA A 278 14.67 15.93 -19.74
C ALA A 278 13.62 15.02 -19.10
N PHE A 279 13.43 15.19 -17.78
CA PHE A 279 12.37 14.54 -17.03
C PHE A 279 11.63 15.55 -16.15
N GLY A 280 10.48 15.14 -15.65
CA GLY A 280 9.64 15.97 -14.81
C GLY A 280 8.38 15.24 -14.38
N GLY A 281 7.84 15.69 -13.25
CA GLY A 281 6.53 15.27 -12.77
C GLY A 281 6.55 14.85 -11.32
N MET A 282 5.40 14.97 -10.69
CA MET A 282 5.26 14.62 -9.27
C MET A 282 5.20 13.11 -9.01
N SER A 283 5.25 12.29 -10.06
CA SER A 283 5.02 10.86 -9.99
C SER A 283 6.05 10.11 -9.11
N GLY A 284 7.33 10.51 -9.10
CA GLY A 284 8.30 9.98 -8.14
C GLY A 284 7.92 10.25 -6.67
N VAL A 285 7.49 11.48 -6.37
CA VAL A 285 6.96 11.85 -5.05
C VAL A 285 5.71 11.04 -4.72
N ILE A 286 4.78 10.91 -5.65
CA ILE A 286 3.53 10.14 -5.50
C ILE A 286 3.83 8.68 -5.17
N TYR A 287 4.78 8.04 -5.85
CA TYR A 287 5.20 6.69 -5.52
C TYR A 287 5.83 6.58 -4.12
N GLY A 288 6.53 7.62 -3.64
CA GLY A 288 6.98 7.67 -2.24
C GLY A 288 5.87 7.88 -1.23
N LEU A 289 4.86 8.72 -1.53
CA LEU A 289 3.66 8.84 -0.69
C LEU A 289 2.90 7.50 -0.64
N PHE A 290 2.77 6.83 -1.78
CA PHE A 290 2.19 5.49 -1.90
C PHE A 290 2.96 4.47 -1.07
N GLY A 291 4.28 4.36 -1.22
CA GLY A 291 5.11 3.43 -0.45
C GLY A 291 5.01 3.68 1.06
N TYR A 292 5.01 4.94 1.47
CA TYR A 292 4.81 5.33 2.86
C TYR A 292 3.44 4.89 3.38
N LEU A 293 2.37 5.18 2.65
CA LEU A 293 1.00 4.78 3.00
C LEU A 293 0.84 3.26 3.04
N TRP A 294 1.40 2.54 2.09
CA TRP A 294 1.33 1.08 2.05
C TRP A 294 1.94 0.46 3.31
N MET A 295 3.14 0.89 3.69
CA MET A 295 3.79 0.37 4.90
C MET A 295 3.09 0.82 6.19
N LYS A 296 2.60 2.07 6.26
CA LYS A 296 1.83 2.54 7.41
C LYS A 296 0.48 1.83 7.56
N SER A 297 -0.20 1.54 6.46
CA SER A 297 -1.42 0.76 6.45
C SER A 297 -1.18 -0.66 6.96
N ARG A 298 -0.01 -1.26 6.67
CA ARG A 298 0.31 -2.64 7.07
C ARG A 298 0.79 -2.78 8.52
N TYR A 299 1.60 -1.84 8.98
CA TYR A 299 2.33 -1.95 10.26
C TYR A 299 1.91 -0.93 11.32
N SER A 300 1.04 0.02 11.00
CA SER A 300 0.58 1.05 11.94
C SER A 300 -0.88 1.45 11.68
N PRO A 301 -1.83 0.48 11.67
CA PRO A 301 -3.23 0.75 11.33
C PRO A 301 -3.91 1.78 12.25
N ALA A 302 -3.47 1.87 13.51
CA ALA A 302 -3.95 2.86 14.48
C ALA A 302 -3.74 4.33 14.06
N LEU A 303 -2.87 4.60 13.07
CA LEU A 303 -2.67 5.96 12.54
C LEU A 303 -3.78 6.42 11.59
N GLY A 304 -4.70 5.53 11.19
CA GLY A 304 -5.75 5.85 10.22
C GLY A 304 -5.21 6.17 8.82
N LEU A 305 -3.99 5.71 8.52
CA LEU A 305 -3.36 5.79 7.19
C LEU A 305 -3.63 4.50 6.41
N THR A 306 -4.90 4.18 6.21
CA THR A 306 -5.31 2.94 5.56
C THR A 306 -5.28 3.09 4.04
N LEU A 307 -4.80 2.05 3.36
CA LEU A 307 -4.77 1.98 1.91
C LEU A 307 -5.50 0.71 1.46
N ASN A 308 -6.45 0.87 0.53
CA ASN A 308 -7.19 -0.27 0.00
C ASN A 308 -6.24 -1.20 -0.77
N PRO A 309 -6.21 -2.52 -0.49
CA PRO A 309 -5.36 -3.47 -1.21
C PRO A 309 -5.51 -3.43 -2.74
N ARG A 310 -6.72 -3.11 -3.23
CA ARG A 310 -6.96 -2.95 -4.68
C ARG A 310 -6.18 -1.77 -5.26
N VAL A 311 -6.02 -0.68 -4.51
CA VAL A 311 -5.21 0.48 -4.92
C VAL A 311 -3.73 0.12 -4.96
N VAL A 312 -3.25 -0.72 -4.02
CA VAL A 312 -1.87 -1.23 -4.04
C VAL A 312 -1.63 -2.02 -5.32
N VAL A 313 -2.50 -3.00 -5.62
CA VAL A 313 -2.39 -3.80 -6.85
C VAL A 313 -2.44 -2.91 -8.09
N LEU A 314 -3.36 -1.94 -8.14
CA LEU A 314 -3.49 -1.01 -9.26
C LEU A 314 -2.20 -0.19 -9.48
N LEU A 315 -1.61 0.39 -8.42
CA LEU A 315 -0.42 1.24 -8.56
C LEU A 315 0.86 0.46 -8.86
N ILE A 316 0.95 -0.78 -8.37
CA ILE A 316 2.04 -1.69 -8.75
C ILE A 316 1.87 -2.12 -10.21
N ALA A 317 0.66 -2.50 -10.65
CA ALA A 317 0.40 -2.82 -12.05
C ALA A 317 0.67 -1.60 -12.96
N TRP A 318 0.26 -0.41 -12.54
CA TRP A 318 0.52 0.84 -13.23
C TRP A 318 2.03 1.11 -13.38
N LEU A 319 2.83 0.81 -12.34
CA LEU A 319 4.29 0.93 -12.42
C LEU A 319 4.86 0.07 -13.55
N PHE A 320 4.42 -1.19 -13.66
CA PHE A 320 4.86 -2.07 -14.75
C PHE A 320 4.37 -1.62 -16.13
N VAL A 321 3.17 -1.03 -16.21
CA VAL A 321 2.69 -0.41 -17.47
C VAL A 321 3.59 0.75 -17.86
N CYS A 322 3.96 1.64 -16.94
CA CYS A 322 4.93 2.73 -17.16
C CYS A 322 6.29 2.19 -17.62
N MET A 323 6.76 1.09 -17.00
CA MET A 323 8.04 0.45 -17.34
C MET A 323 8.05 -0.25 -18.70
N SER A 324 6.88 -0.63 -19.24
CA SER A 324 6.79 -1.31 -20.53
C SER A 324 6.97 -0.38 -21.74
N GLY A 325 6.91 0.94 -21.54
CA GLY A 325 7.06 1.94 -22.61
C GLY A 325 5.82 2.14 -23.50
N VAL A 326 4.74 1.38 -23.28
CA VAL A 326 3.50 1.46 -24.10
C VAL A 326 2.78 2.80 -24.02
N ILE A 327 3.05 3.59 -22.97
CA ILE A 327 2.47 4.92 -22.75
C ILE A 327 3.47 6.06 -23.05
N GLY A 328 4.59 5.75 -23.72
CA GLY A 328 5.65 6.71 -24.05
C GLY A 328 6.78 6.76 -23.02
N PRO A 329 7.69 7.74 -23.15
CA PRO A 329 8.84 7.87 -22.25
C PRO A 329 8.37 8.31 -20.85
N VAL A 330 8.62 7.44 -19.86
CA VAL A 330 8.28 7.68 -18.46
C VAL A 330 9.54 7.61 -17.60
N ALA A 331 9.65 8.51 -16.63
CA ALA A 331 10.72 8.55 -15.63
C ALA A 331 10.60 7.40 -14.60
N ASN A 332 10.79 6.16 -15.08
CA ASN A 332 10.58 4.95 -14.29
C ASN A 332 11.54 4.82 -13.11
N THR A 333 12.78 5.29 -13.26
CA THR A 333 13.76 5.31 -12.16
C THR A 333 13.27 6.23 -11.03
N ALA A 334 12.66 7.39 -11.36
CA ALA A 334 12.06 8.27 -10.37
C ALA A 334 10.94 7.56 -9.59
N HIS A 335 10.09 6.77 -10.25
CA HIS A 335 9.01 6.01 -9.60
C HIS A 335 9.57 4.98 -8.62
N VAL A 336 10.53 4.16 -9.07
CA VAL A 336 11.12 3.10 -8.25
C VAL A 336 11.88 3.69 -7.06
N ALA A 337 12.70 4.72 -7.29
CA ALA A 337 13.44 5.40 -6.23
C ALA A 337 12.48 6.06 -5.22
N GLY A 338 11.42 6.70 -5.70
CA GLY A 338 10.39 7.29 -4.86
C GLY A 338 9.69 6.24 -3.99
N LEU A 339 9.21 5.16 -4.60
CA LEU A 339 8.59 4.02 -3.91
C LEU A 339 9.50 3.46 -2.82
N PHE A 340 10.78 3.25 -3.15
CA PHE A 340 11.77 2.75 -2.20
C PHE A 340 11.90 3.66 -0.96
N VAL A 341 12.06 4.97 -1.16
CA VAL A 341 12.12 5.95 -0.07
C VAL A 341 10.86 5.88 0.81
N GLY A 342 9.69 5.84 0.18
CA GLY A 342 8.40 5.72 0.87
C GLY A 342 8.30 4.47 1.74
N VAL A 343 8.63 3.30 1.15
CA VAL A 343 8.61 2.01 1.85
C VAL A 343 9.56 2.01 3.04
N VAL A 344 10.80 2.46 2.85
CA VAL A 344 11.81 2.51 3.92
C VAL A 344 11.34 3.38 5.07
N ILE A 345 10.90 4.61 4.80
CA ILE A 345 10.44 5.54 5.85
C ILE A 345 9.17 5.01 6.54
N GLY A 346 8.25 4.44 5.76
CA GLY A 346 7.01 3.88 6.26
C GLY A 346 7.23 2.71 7.22
N ALA A 347 8.12 1.78 6.86
CA ALA A 347 8.43 0.56 7.61
C ALA A 347 9.44 0.78 8.76
N ALA A 348 10.29 1.81 8.69
CA ALA A 348 11.40 2.02 9.64
C ALA A 348 11.00 1.92 11.12
N PRO A 349 9.90 2.54 11.62
CA PRO A 349 9.54 2.42 13.04
C PRO A 349 9.19 0.99 13.48
N HIS A 350 8.59 0.20 12.59
CA HIS A 350 8.26 -1.20 12.87
C HIS A 350 9.52 -2.07 12.89
N LEU A 351 10.39 -1.93 11.87
CA LEU A 351 11.68 -2.62 11.81
C LEU A 351 12.55 -2.30 13.04
N TRP A 352 12.56 -1.04 13.47
CA TRP A 352 13.27 -0.62 14.68
C TRP A 352 12.69 -1.23 15.96
N GLY A 353 11.38 -1.44 16.02
CA GLY A 353 10.71 -2.14 17.13
C GLY A 353 11.13 -3.60 17.23
N LEU A 354 11.16 -4.30 16.09
CA LEU A 354 11.63 -5.69 15.99
C LEU A 354 13.09 -5.83 16.44
N LEU A 355 13.97 -4.95 15.97
CA LEU A 355 15.39 -4.95 16.33
C LEU A 355 15.64 -4.72 17.83
N ARG A 356 14.73 -4.03 18.52
CA ARG A 356 14.82 -3.77 19.97
C ARG A 356 14.09 -4.80 20.82
N GLY A 357 13.61 -5.91 20.25
CA GLY A 357 12.92 -6.97 20.98
C GLY A 357 11.58 -6.55 21.58
N LYS A 358 11.01 -5.41 21.14
CA LYS A 358 9.66 -5.02 21.56
C LYS A 358 8.67 -5.75 20.66
N SER A 359 8.12 -6.86 21.15
CA SER A 359 6.94 -7.48 20.57
C SER A 359 5.80 -6.46 20.63
N THR A 360 5.52 -5.81 19.50
CA THR A 360 4.29 -5.04 19.34
C THR A 360 3.18 -6.03 19.04
N ILE A 361 2.44 -6.39 20.09
CA ILE A 361 1.08 -6.95 19.99
C ILE A 361 0.16 -5.84 19.49
#